data_AF-B1WRY7-F1
#
_entry.id   AF-B1WRY7-F1
#
_cell.length_a   1.000
_cell.length_b   1.000
_cell.length_c   1.000
_cell.angle_alpha   90.00
_cell.angle_beta   90.00
_cell.angle_gamma   90.00
#
_symmetry.space_group_name_H-M   'P 1'
#
loop_
_entity.id
_entity.type
_entity.pdbx_description
1 polymer ?
#
loop_
_entity_poly.entity_id
_entity_poly.type
_entity_poly.pdbx_seq_one_letter_code
_entity_poly.pdbx_strand_id
1 'polypeptide(L)'
;MIPMIPAHKFRRSIAVTETGKRKLREAQKLKSGKRITYEDIEEVLDFQVSRSTIERFFRGKAVEIENAISIVEALGLDLEEVVDVTMYQKILG
;
A
#
# COMPACT_ATOMS: atom_id res chain seq x y z
N MET A 1 15.38 30.84 17.01
CA MET A 1 14.14 30.60 16.24
C MET A 1 14.53 29.78 15.03
N ILE A 2 14.31 28.46 15.05
CA ILE A 2 14.67 27.57 13.94
C ILE A 2 13.53 27.69 12.91
N PRO A 3 13.80 28.01 11.63
CA PRO A 3 12.74 28.12 10.65
C PRO A 3 12.08 26.75 10.49
N MET A 4 10.79 26.67 10.86
CA MET A 4 9.94 25.53 10.59
C MET A 4 9.72 25.48 9.07
N ILE A 5 10.59 24.76 8.37
CA ILE A 5 10.38 24.41 6.96
C ILE A 5 9.03 23.71 6.90
N PRO A 6 8.06 24.15 6.08
CA PRO A 6 6.81 23.42 5.92
C PRO A 6 7.16 22.02 5.46
N ALA A 7 6.73 21.00 6.21
CA ALA A 7 6.89 19.60 5.85
C ALA A 7 6.01 19.22 4.65
N HIS A 8 6.07 19.99 3.57
CA HIS A 8 5.86 19.48 2.22
C HIS A 8 7.05 18.58 1.87
N LYS A 9 7.29 17.55 2.71
CA LYS A 9 7.89 16.29 2.27
C LYS A 9 7.11 15.96 1.01
N PHE A 10 7.76 15.90 -0.15
CA PHE A 10 7.16 15.37 -1.37
C PHE A 10 6.46 14.07 -0.96
N ARG A 11 5.13 14.09 -0.83
CA ARG A 11 4.35 12.91 -0.47
C ARG A 11 4.31 12.06 -1.72
N ARG A 12 5.40 11.31 -1.88
CA ARG A 12 5.58 10.34 -2.94
C ARG A 12 4.46 9.32 -2.79
N SER A 13 3.50 9.37 -3.72
CA SER A 13 2.32 8.53 -3.72
C SER A 13 2.34 7.59 -4.90
N ILE A 14 1.77 6.40 -4.69
CA ILE A 14 1.78 5.32 -5.68
C ILE A 14 0.42 4.63 -5.72
N ALA A 15 0.03 4.20 -6.91
CA ALA A 15 -1.20 3.47 -7.16
C ALA A 15 -0.87 2.08 -7.72
N VAL A 16 -1.70 1.08 -7.38
CA VAL A 16 -1.58 -0.25 -7.98
C VAL A 16 -2.07 -0.25 -9.42
N THR A 17 -1.44 -1.09 -10.23
CA THR A 17 -1.88 -1.41 -11.60
C THR A 17 -3.11 -2.33 -11.55
N GLU A 18 -3.78 -2.52 -12.69
CA GLU A 18 -4.88 -3.50 -12.79
C GLU A 18 -4.41 -4.94 -12.47
N THR A 19 -3.21 -5.30 -12.91
CA THR A 19 -2.58 -6.58 -12.54
C THR A 19 -2.30 -6.66 -11.05
N GLY A 20 -1.79 -5.58 -10.46
CA GLY A 20 -1.55 -5.48 -9.01
C GLY A 20 -2.81 -5.61 -8.17
N LYS A 21 -3.94 -5.04 -8.61
CA LYS A 21 -5.24 -5.26 -7.97
C LYS A 21 -5.59 -6.74 -7.89
N ARG A 22 -5.34 -7.51 -8.96
CA ARG A 22 -5.61 -8.95 -8.97
C ARG A 22 -4.74 -9.68 -7.95
N LYS A 23 -3.43 -9.39 -7.94
CA LYS A 23 -2.50 -9.96 -6.96
C LYS A 23 -2.88 -9.65 -5.51
N LEU A 24 -3.23 -8.40 -5.20
CA LEU A 24 -3.74 -8.02 -3.88
C LEU A 24 -4.97 -8.85 -3.48
N ARG A 25 -5.89 -9.09 -4.40
CA ARG A 25 -7.11 -9.88 -4.16
C ARG A 25 -6.83 -11.37 -3.99
N GLU A 26 -5.81 -11.88 -4.66
CA GLU A 26 -5.35 -13.26 -4.52
C GLU A 26 -4.63 -13.47 -3.20
N ALA A 27 -3.76 -12.54 -2.80
CA ALA A 27 -3.05 -12.58 -1.52
C ALA A 27 -4.01 -12.46 -0.31
N GLN A 28 -5.18 -11.83 -0.47
CA GLN A 28 -6.24 -11.87 0.55
C GLN A 28 -6.79 -13.29 0.79
N LYS A 29 -6.58 -14.27 -0.09
CA LYS A 29 -7.12 -15.63 0.07
C LYS A 29 -6.13 -16.50 0.86
N LEU A 30 -6.50 -16.93 2.07
CA LEU A 30 -5.71 -17.89 2.83
C LEU A 30 -5.83 -19.30 2.23
N LYS A 31 -4.83 -20.15 2.50
CA LYS A 31 -4.87 -21.59 2.18
C LYS A 31 -6.08 -22.32 2.81
N SER A 32 -6.65 -21.79 3.89
CA SER A 32 -7.85 -22.30 4.55
C SER A 32 -9.17 -21.87 3.88
N GLY A 33 -9.11 -21.05 2.82
CA GLY A 33 -10.30 -20.52 2.13
C GLY A 33 -10.94 -19.29 2.81
N LYS A 34 -10.51 -18.92 4.03
CA LYS A 34 -10.94 -17.67 4.66
C LYS A 34 -10.22 -16.49 4.00
N ARG A 35 -10.97 -15.45 3.65
CA ARG A 35 -10.42 -14.22 3.09
C ARG A 35 -10.02 -13.26 4.21
N ILE A 36 -8.82 -12.70 4.13
CA ILE A 36 -8.36 -11.60 4.98
C ILE A 36 -9.16 -10.35 4.59
N THR A 37 -9.85 -9.75 5.56
CA THR A 37 -10.62 -8.51 5.42
C THR A 37 -9.70 -7.29 5.45
N TYR A 38 -10.24 -6.08 5.27
CA TYR A 38 -9.41 -4.88 5.41
C TYR A 38 -9.14 -4.57 6.89
N GLU A 39 -10.08 -4.91 7.76
CA GLU A 39 -9.96 -4.84 9.21
C GLU A 39 -8.85 -5.76 9.71
N ASP A 40 -8.77 -7.00 9.21
CA ASP A 40 -7.67 -7.91 9.56
C ASP A 40 -6.29 -7.33 9.14
N ILE A 41 -6.20 -6.67 7.97
CA ILE A 41 -4.95 -6.03 7.52
C ILE A 41 -4.62 -4.83 8.41
N GLU A 42 -5.61 -4.03 8.78
CA GLU A 42 -5.45 -2.89 9.70
C GLU A 42 -4.94 -3.36 11.08
N GLU A 43 -5.47 -4.48 11.59
CA GLU A 43 -5.01 -5.12 12.83
C GLU A 43 -3.57 -5.64 12.73
N VAL A 44 -3.20 -6.30 11.62
CA VAL A 44 -1.82 -6.76 11.39
C VAL A 44 -0.82 -5.59 11.37
N LEU A 45 -1.26 -4.42 10.90
CA LEU A 45 -0.47 -3.20 10.84
C LEU A 45 -0.51 -2.37 12.13
N ASP A 46 -1.03 -2.91 13.23
CA ASP A 46 -1.18 -2.21 14.52
C ASP A 46 -1.86 -0.83 14.34
N PHE A 47 -2.87 -0.76 13.48
CA PHE A 47 -3.65 0.44 13.16
C PHE A 47 -2.84 1.64 12.64
N GLN A 48 -1.58 1.43 12.22
CA GLN A 48 -0.75 2.49 11.64
C GLN A 48 -1.29 2.98 10.28
N VAL A 49 -1.96 2.09 9.54
CA VAL A 49 -2.59 2.39 8.25
C VAL A 49 -4.09 2.18 8.36
N SER A 50 -4.86 3.27 8.22
CA SER A 50 -6.32 3.19 8.36
C SER A 50 -6.97 2.30 7.29
N ARG A 51 -8.06 1.62 7.66
CA ARG A 51 -8.91 0.84 6.74
C ARG A 51 -9.25 1.58 5.45
N SER A 52 -9.58 2.87 5.57
CA SER A 52 -9.91 3.70 4.40
C SER A 52 -8.74 3.86 3.42
N THR A 53 -7.50 3.88 3.93
CA THR A 53 -6.28 3.93 3.12
C THR A 53 -6.02 2.58 2.46
N ILE A 54 -6.19 1.49 3.20
CA ILE A 54 -6.11 0.12 2.68
C ILE A 54 -7.10 -0.05 1.51
N GLU A 55 -8.36 0.31 1.74
CA GLU A 55 -9.40 0.22 0.71
C GLU A 55 -9.10 1.10 -0.51
N ARG A 56 -8.59 2.34 -0.31
CA ARG A 56 -8.14 3.20 -1.41
C ARG A 56 -7.08 2.50 -2.25
N PHE A 57 -6.08 1.91 -1.61
CA PHE A 57 -5.01 1.20 -2.31
C PHE A 57 -5.55 0.02 -3.11
N PHE A 58 -6.40 -0.82 -2.52
CA PHE A 58 -7.07 -1.93 -3.23
C PHE A 58 -7.97 -1.50 -4.40
N ARG A 59 -8.47 -0.26 -4.37
CA ARG A 59 -9.24 0.35 -5.47
C ARG A 59 -8.35 0.95 -6.57
N GLY A 60 -7.03 0.92 -6.43
CA GLY A 60 -6.09 1.54 -7.37
C GLY A 60 -5.98 3.05 -7.21
N LYS A 61 -6.37 3.60 -6.06
CA LYS A 61 -6.15 5.01 -5.76
C LYS A 61 -4.76 5.18 -5.17
N ALA A 62 -4.11 6.28 -5.54
CA ALA A 62 -2.80 6.62 -4.99
C ALA A 62 -2.86 6.79 -3.46
N VAL A 63 -1.88 6.21 -2.78
CA VAL A 63 -1.61 6.34 -1.34
C VAL A 63 -0.13 6.62 -1.13
N GLU A 64 0.25 7.07 0.06
CA GLU A 64 1.66 7.28 0.42
C GLU A 64 2.45 5.98 0.32
N ILE A 65 3.70 6.04 -0.17
CA ILE A 65 4.50 4.84 -0.43
C ILE A 65 4.75 4.01 0.83
N GLU A 66 5.01 4.66 1.96
CA GLU A 66 5.20 3.96 3.24
C GLU A 66 3.96 3.11 3.61
N ASN A 67 2.76 3.66 3.37
CA ASN A 67 1.51 2.91 3.54
C ASN A 67 1.36 1.79 2.51
N ALA A 68 1.73 2.04 1.24
CA ALA A 68 1.66 1.03 0.20
C ALA A 68 2.57 -0.18 0.51
N ILE A 69 3.81 0.08 0.95
CA ILE A 69 4.79 -0.95 1.37
C ILE A 69 4.20 -1.76 2.53
N SER A 70 3.74 -1.10 3.58
CA SER A 70 3.17 -1.76 4.75
C SER A 70 2.01 -2.69 4.37
N ILE A 71 1.11 -2.24 3.48
CA ILE A 71 -0.04 -3.04 3.03
C ILE A 71 0.39 -4.29 2.25
N VAL A 72 1.37 -4.19 1.35
CA VAL A 72 1.81 -5.35 0.55
C VAL A 72 2.59 -6.35 1.40
N GLU A 73 3.42 -5.88 2.33
CA GLU A 73 4.16 -6.73 3.26
C GLU A 73 3.23 -7.51 4.19
N ALA A 74 2.16 -6.88 4.69
CA ALA A 74 1.12 -7.55 5.48
C ALA A 74 0.41 -8.68 4.70
N LEU A 75 0.48 -8.66 3.37
CA LEU A 75 -0.06 -9.67 2.47
C LEU A 75 1.01 -10.62 1.92
N GLY A 76 2.27 -10.47 2.31
CA GLY A 76 3.40 -11.26 1.83
C GLY A 76 3.72 -11.03 0.35
N LEU A 77 3.54 -9.80 -0.13
CA LEU A 77 3.86 -9.37 -1.49
C LEU A 77 4.92 -8.28 -1.48
N ASP A 78 5.69 -8.17 -2.56
CA ASP A 78 6.56 -7.02 -2.78
C ASP A 78 5.81 -5.87 -3.49
N LEU A 79 6.20 -4.62 -3.23
CA LEU A 79 5.53 -3.46 -3.83
C LEU A 79 5.62 -3.47 -5.37
N GLU A 80 6.78 -3.88 -5.89
CA GLU A 80 7.05 -3.99 -7.33
C GLU A 80 6.12 -4.97 -8.05
N GLU A 81 5.53 -5.92 -7.31
CA GLU A 81 4.59 -6.86 -7.88
C GLU A 81 3.24 -6.24 -8.23
N VAL A 82 2.88 -5.14 -7.56
CA VAL A 82 1.54 -4.55 -7.64
C VAL A 82 1.51 -3.16 -8.29
N VAL A 83 2.66 -2.51 -8.44
CA VAL A 83 2.78 -1.18 -9.04
C VAL A 83 3.56 -1.22 -10.37
N ASP A 84 3.58 -0.12 -11.11
CA ASP A 84 4.45 0.01 -12.28
C ASP A 84 5.89 0.27 -11.80
N VAL A 85 6.81 -0.66 -12.13
CA VAL A 85 8.24 -0.60 -11.72
C VAL A 85 8.92 0.66 -12.26
N THR A 86 8.56 1.11 -13.47
CA THR A 86 9.10 2.34 -14.06
C THR A 86 8.70 3.56 -13.25
N MET A 87 7.45 3.58 -12.76
CA MET A 87 6.96 4.62 -11.88
C MET A 87 7.64 4.53 -10.51
N TYR A 88 7.80 3.34 -9.96
CA TYR A 88 8.45 3.12 -8.67
C TYR A 88 9.92 3.59 -8.66
N GLN A 89 10.70 3.23 -9.68
CA GLN A 89 12.11 3.65 -9.80
C GLN A 89 12.25 5.18 -9.93
N LYS A 90 11.36 5.84 -10.68
CA LYS A 90 11.32 7.32 -10.77
C LYS A 90 11.01 8.01 -9.45
N ILE A 91 10.33 7.31 -8.55
CA ILE A 91 9.98 7.85 -7.25
C ILE A 91 11.12 7.63 -6.23
N LEU A 92 11.96 6.61 -6.42
CA LEU A 92 13.12 6.34 -5.56
C LEU A 92 14.38 7.12 -5.95
N GLY A 93 14.56 7.41 -7.24
CA GLY A 93 15.64 8.27 -7.76
C GLY A 93 15.38 9.76 -7.53
#